data_AF-A0A8J6XKY4-F1
#
_entry.id   AF-A0A8J6XKY4-F1
#
_cell.length_a   1.000
_cell.length_b   1.000
_cell.length_c   1.000
_cell.angle_alpha   90.00
_cell.angle_beta   90.00
_cell.angle_gamma   90.00
#
_symmetry.space_group_name_H-M   'P 1'
#
loop_
_entity.id
_entity.type
_entity.pdbx_description
1 polymer ?
#
loop_
_entity_poly.entity_id
_entity_poly.type
_entity_poly.pdbx_seq_one_letter_code
_entity_poly.pdbx_strand_id
1 'polypeptide(L)'
;MQCLKLLLVDSDPIFRLGLRVALEQVPNVEVVSEAETYTAALQTLTQAQDPQSLNLVVLELGNAHSTSTYELGLQLCRQLKTQYSNLPILLLSHVQEPRLLLAAKATGIDGYCPKGIPLTELVAAMQSVASGGSYWFGDAVSASLTQYQPDAPPGRLYSNPLTQILNNQRLSGIGYINTSLANVTAQLQVPGLPLLEQAILAGKRRELLTARWLLNRFLPSPQQRQEVQPPPVNSTLFIPQREIPSSVSPRALQAELFAACINKLQFNLQNVTDVPLEIDILSPNKKRELLYLVLQHFANTLDEMRASQIDTYRLFELRNTILIDLWQAVNTEFFGKFSRVKVGDKYLEIVPLLRQEASVVETILQKIPLVSELLAYLLFQTNLQVDNTLYVAGSIEAKERVSMLLENLLIQVANGVVQPLLNRLADIEDIKQTFFNSQLISTREIERFRNNLSWQYRWRNYVTEAQAIFESRYELFVFAPRGIAKVSIYAPRTQELAQLSNIPLVVTLVLEFRDAIAPRLQSLLSLLGSGVVFILTQVIGRGIGLIGRGILQGIGSVSLSDRRNKKS
;
A
#
# COMPACT_ATOMS: atom_id res chain seq x y z
N MET A 1 -26.56 12.36 37.68
CA MET A 1 -25.59 12.79 36.65
C MET A 1 -26.28 12.61 35.29
N GLN A 2 -26.19 13.60 34.39
CA GLN A 2 -26.75 13.45 33.04
C GLN A 2 -25.86 12.48 32.23
N CYS A 3 -26.48 11.58 31.47
CA CYS A 3 -25.79 10.63 30.60
C CYS A 3 -25.18 11.38 29.41
N LEU A 4 -23.89 11.14 29.13
CA LEU A 4 -23.14 11.79 28.05
C LEU A 4 -23.41 11.07 26.72
N LYS A 5 -24.18 11.70 25.83
CA LYS A 5 -24.55 11.16 24.52
C LYS A 5 -23.57 11.58 23.43
N LEU A 6 -22.97 10.61 22.75
CA LEU A 6 -21.84 10.80 21.84
C LEU A 6 -22.17 10.42 20.39
N LEU A 7 -21.60 11.18 19.45
CA LEU A 7 -21.46 10.78 18.04
C LEU A 7 -19.99 10.42 17.79
N LEU A 8 -19.73 9.18 17.42
CA LEU A 8 -18.39 8.74 17.02
C LEU A 8 -18.23 8.84 15.50
N VAL A 9 -17.23 9.58 15.03
CA VAL A 9 -16.92 9.74 13.61
C VAL A 9 -15.50 9.28 13.34
N ASP A 10 -15.36 8.14 12.67
CA ASP A 10 -14.07 7.54 12.34
C ASP A 10 -14.23 6.64 11.12
N SER A 11 -13.29 6.64 10.18
CA SER A 11 -13.34 5.76 9.01
C SER A 11 -12.97 4.31 9.32
N ASP A 12 -12.28 4.02 10.42
CA ASP A 12 -11.84 2.68 10.80
C ASP A 12 -12.97 1.91 11.53
N PRO A 13 -13.54 0.85 10.91
CA PRO A 13 -14.63 0.10 11.52
C PRO A 13 -14.20 -0.71 12.75
N ILE A 14 -12.95 -1.14 12.83
CA ILE A 14 -12.42 -1.90 13.97
C ILE A 14 -12.22 -0.96 15.15
N PHE A 15 -11.64 0.22 14.91
CA PHE A 15 -11.46 1.22 15.96
C PHE A 15 -12.79 1.72 16.53
N ARG A 16 -13.79 2.02 15.68
CA ARG A 16 -15.14 2.39 16.14
C ARG A 16 -15.77 1.30 17.00
N LEU A 17 -15.69 0.04 16.55
CA LEU A 17 -16.21 -1.11 17.30
C LEU A 17 -15.53 -1.25 18.67
N GLY A 18 -14.20 -1.20 18.70
CA GLY A 18 -13.43 -1.30 19.94
C GLY A 18 -13.73 -0.15 20.91
N LEU A 19 -13.79 1.09 20.42
CA LEU A 19 -14.08 2.27 21.23
C LEU A 19 -15.52 2.24 21.78
N ARG A 20 -16.50 1.85 20.97
CA ARG A 20 -17.89 1.70 21.44
C ARG A 20 -17.99 0.67 22.57
N VAL A 21 -17.46 -0.53 22.35
CA VAL A 21 -17.49 -1.61 23.37
C VAL A 21 -16.79 -1.17 24.66
N ALA A 22 -15.69 -0.43 24.55
CA ALA A 22 -14.98 0.12 25.70
C ALA A 22 -15.80 1.19 26.44
N LEU A 23 -16.47 2.09 25.72
CA LEU A 23 -17.29 3.15 26.30
C LEU A 23 -18.61 2.64 26.89
N GLU A 24 -19.17 1.54 26.37
CA GLU A 24 -20.35 0.87 26.96
C GLU A 24 -20.12 0.39 28.40
N GLN A 25 -18.87 0.13 28.78
CA GLN A 25 -18.50 -0.25 30.15
C GLN A 25 -18.38 0.96 31.10
N VAL A 26 -18.46 2.19 30.58
CA VAL A 26 -18.31 3.42 31.36
C VAL A 26 -19.69 3.92 31.81
N PRO A 27 -19.95 4.04 33.13
CA PRO A 27 -21.22 4.55 33.61
C PRO A 27 -21.47 5.98 33.13
N ASN A 28 -22.70 6.25 32.66
CA ASN A 28 -23.14 7.57 32.18
C ASN A 28 -22.47 8.05 30.88
N VAL A 29 -21.98 7.15 30.03
CA VAL A 29 -21.57 7.46 28.65
C VAL A 29 -22.35 6.56 27.70
N GLU A 30 -22.90 7.14 26.64
CA GLU A 30 -23.73 6.44 25.65
C GLU A 30 -23.34 6.88 24.24
N VAL A 31 -22.98 5.93 23.38
CA VAL A 31 -22.76 6.18 21.95
C VAL A 31 -24.10 6.10 21.24
N VAL A 32 -24.69 7.24 20.91
CA VAL A 32 -26.04 7.31 20.31
C VAL A 32 -26.03 7.17 18.79
N SER A 33 -24.89 7.44 18.15
CA SER A 33 -24.70 7.21 16.73
C SER A 33 -23.22 7.09 16.35
N GLU A 34 -22.98 6.43 15.24
CA GLU A 34 -21.67 6.31 14.59
C GLU A 34 -21.74 6.80 13.15
N ALA A 35 -20.62 7.30 12.63
CA ALA A 35 -20.48 7.67 11.23
C ALA A 35 -19.10 7.23 10.70
N GLU A 36 -19.12 6.57 9.54
CA GLU A 36 -17.91 6.10 8.84
C GLU A 36 -17.26 7.16 7.95
N THR A 37 -18.00 8.23 7.60
CA THR A 37 -17.53 9.30 6.73
C THR A 37 -18.00 10.65 7.24
N TYR A 38 -17.29 11.72 6.87
CA TYR A 38 -17.68 13.10 7.18
C TYR A 38 -19.07 13.47 6.64
N THR A 39 -19.43 12.93 5.47
CA THR A 39 -20.75 13.08 4.88
C THR A 39 -21.82 12.35 5.68
N ALA A 40 -21.55 11.13 6.15
CA ALA A 40 -22.48 10.38 7.00
C ALA A 40 -22.70 11.10 8.33
N ALA A 41 -21.64 11.66 8.93
CA ALA A 41 -21.75 12.42 10.18
C ALA A 41 -22.70 13.64 10.05
N LEU A 42 -22.59 14.39 8.95
CA LEU A 42 -23.49 15.51 8.67
C LEU A 42 -24.93 15.05 8.43
N GLN A 43 -25.13 13.94 7.71
CA GLN A 43 -26.46 13.37 7.49
C GLN A 43 -27.12 12.94 8.80
N THR A 44 -26.37 12.25 9.68
CA THR A 44 -26.84 11.84 11.01
C THR A 44 -27.29 13.06 11.83
N LEU A 45 -26.49 14.13 11.86
CA LEU A 45 -26.85 15.34 12.61
C LEU A 45 -28.06 16.07 12.03
N THR A 46 -28.22 16.04 10.70
CA THR A 46 -29.36 16.67 10.01
C THR A 46 -30.67 15.89 10.22
N GLN A 47 -30.58 14.57 10.38
CA GLN A 47 -31.74 13.68 10.56
C GLN A 47 -32.15 13.52 12.02
N ALA A 48 -31.32 13.94 12.98
CA ALA A 48 -31.65 13.90 14.40
C ALA A 48 -32.83 14.84 14.70
N GLN A 49 -33.88 14.30 15.35
CA GLN A 49 -35.08 15.06 15.72
C GLN A 49 -34.81 16.19 16.71
N ASP A 50 -33.74 16.07 17.51
CA ASP A 50 -33.24 17.12 18.39
C ASP A 50 -31.69 17.08 18.44
N PRO A 51 -30.99 17.91 17.65
CA PRO A 51 -29.53 18.01 17.68
C PRO A 51 -28.98 18.47 19.04
N GLN A 52 -29.80 19.08 19.90
CA GLN A 52 -29.39 19.48 21.26
C GLN A 52 -29.35 18.30 22.24
N SER A 53 -29.84 17.12 21.83
CA SER A 53 -29.72 15.88 22.60
C SER A 53 -28.33 15.24 22.55
N LEU A 54 -27.46 15.69 21.63
CA LEU A 54 -26.09 15.23 21.50
C LEU A 54 -25.16 16.11 22.34
N ASN A 55 -24.31 15.51 23.17
CA ASN A 55 -23.46 16.26 24.09
C ASN A 55 -22.03 16.45 23.59
N LEU A 56 -21.55 15.59 22.69
CA LEU A 56 -20.18 15.64 22.19
C LEU A 56 -20.03 14.88 20.87
N VAL A 57 -19.27 15.45 19.93
CA VAL A 57 -18.77 14.75 18.76
C VAL A 57 -17.32 14.35 19.01
N VAL A 58 -17.02 13.06 18.85
CA VAL A 58 -15.66 12.53 18.88
C VAL A 58 -15.25 12.24 17.44
N LEU A 59 -14.30 13.03 16.93
CA LEU A 59 -13.98 13.08 15.50
C LEU A 59 -12.54 12.66 15.22
N GLU A 60 -12.35 11.73 14.29
CA GLU A 60 -11.06 11.48 13.64
C GLU A 60 -10.82 12.52 12.53
N LEU A 61 -9.72 13.27 12.66
CA LEU A 61 -9.37 14.38 11.76
C LEU A 61 -8.72 13.90 10.44
N GLY A 62 -8.43 12.61 10.32
CA GLY A 62 -7.80 12.01 9.14
C GLY A 62 -6.28 11.88 9.30
N ASN A 63 -5.61 11.31 8.29
CA ASN A 63 -4.17 11.05 8.35
C ASN A 63 -3.35 12.28 7.91
N ALA A 64 -2.33 12.67 8.68
CA ALA A 64 -1.38 13.75 8.36
C ALA A 64 -0.69 13.57 6.99
N HIS A 65 -0.51 12.32 6.53
CA HIS A 65 0.11 11.99 5.24
C HIS A 65 -0.82 12.16 4.03
N SER A 66 -2.10 12.48 4.25
CA SER A 66 -3.08 12.80 3.22
C SER A 66 -3.67 14.19 3.48
N THR A 67 -3.01 15.23 2.95
CA THR A 67 -3.43 16.64 3.11
C THR A 67 -4.90 16.85 2.74
N SER A 68 -5.40 16.11 1.74
CA SER A 68 -6.80 16.16 1.34
C SER A 68 -7.77 15.65 2.40
N THR A 69 -7.43 14.58 3.13
CA THR A 69 -8.31 14.01 4.16
C THR A 69 -8.33 14.90 5.40
N TYR A 70 -7.16 15.42 5.78
CA TYR A 70 -7.01 16.37 6.87
C TYR A 70 -7.77 17.69 6.60
N GLU A 71 -7.65 18.27 5.40
CA GLU A 71 -8.39 19.46 5.01
C GLU A 71 -9.91 19.23 5.02
N LEU A 72 -10.38 18.06 4.58
CA LEU A 72 -11.79 17.67 4.64
C LEU A 72 -12.28 17.54 6.09
N GLY A 73 -11.47 16.97 6.99
CA GLY A 73 -11.77 16.90 8.42
C GLY A 73 -11.88 18.30 9.05
N LEU A 74 -10.95 19.20 8.75
CA LEU A 74 -11.04 20.60 9.18
C LEU A 74 -12.25 21.34 8.59
N GLN A 75 -12.58 21.09 7.33
CA GLN A 75 -13.79 21.65 6.71
C GLN A 75 -15.05 21.19 7.43
N LEU A 76 -15.12 19.91 7.80
CA LEU A 76 -16.21 19.39 8.62
C LEU A 76 -16.26 20.10 9.98
N CYS A 77 -15.13 20.25 10.69
CA CYS A 77 -15.11 20.96 11.97
C CYS A 77 -15.62 22.40 11.85
N ARG A 78 -15.17 23.14 10.83
CA ARG A 78 -15.67 24.50 10.55
C ARG A 78 -17.16 24.51 10.26
N GLN A 79 -17.63 23.57 9.45
CA GLN A 79 -19.04 23.46 9.10
C GLN A 79 -19.89 23.14 10.34
N LEU A 80 -19.45 22.21 11.18
CA LEU A 80 -20.12 21.85 12.43
C LEU A 80 -20.15 23.01 13.41
N LYS A 81 -19.04 23.73 13.61
CA LYS A 81 -19.02 24.93 14.47
C LYS A 81 -19.85 26.09 13.93
N THR A 82 -20.03 26.17 12.61
CA THR A 82 -20.90 27.19 11.98
C THR A 82 -22.38 26.83 12.13
N GLN A 83 -22.75 25.56 11.96
CA GLN A 83 -24.15 25.10 11.99
C GLN A 83 -24.65 24.75 13.41
N TYR A 84 -23.75 24.31 14.29
CA TYR A 84 -24.03 23.85 15.65
C TYR A 84 -23.01 24.48 16.61
N SER A 85 -23.08 25.80 16.82
CA SER A 85 -22.07 26.56 17.58
C SER A 85 -21.82 26.07 19.00
N ASN A 86 -22.83 25.48 19.63
CA ASN A 86 -22.79 25.00 21.01
C ASN A 86 -22.43 23.52 21.13
N LEU A 87 -22.25 22.80 20.01
CA LEU A 87 -21.91 21.37 20.02
C LEU A 87 -20.39 21.22 20.23
N PRO A 88 -19.96 20.58 21.33
CA PRO A 88 -18.54 20.35 21.58
C PRO A 88 -17.98 19.30 20.62
N ILE A 89 -16.74 19.51 20.19
CA ILE A 89 -15.99 18.61 19.31
C ILE A 89 -14.66 18.27 20.01
N LEU A 90 -14.44 16.98 20.23
CA LEU A 90 -13.18 16.43 20.71
C LEU A 90 -12.53 15.65 19.57
N LEU A 91 -11.31 16.02 19.21
CA LEU A 91 -10.52 15.24 18.25
C LEU A 91 -9.90 14.03 18.93
N LEU A 92 -10.04 12.87 18.30
CA LEU A 92 -9.34 11.65 18.66
C LEU A 92 -8.59 11.18 17.42
N SER A 93 -7.31 11.57 17.30
CA SER A 93 -6.57 11.42 16.04
C SER A 93 -5.14 10.91 16.23
N HIS A 94 -4.56 10.31 15.19
CA HIS A 94 -3.13 10.03 15.11
C HIS A 94 -2.29 11.28 14.74
N VAL A 95 -2.93 12.37 14.31
CA VAL A 95 -2.25 13.63 13.97
C VAL A 95 -1.68 14.28 15.22
N GLN A 96 -0.35 14.29 15.35
CA GLN A 96 0.36 14.93 16.47
C GLN A 96 1.14 16.18 16.06
N GLU A 97 1.14 16.53 14.77
CA GLU A 97 1.88 17.68 14.25
C GLU A 97 1.35 19.00 14.83
N PRO A 98 2.16 19.79 15.55
CA PRO A 98 1.68 20.98 16.26
C PRO A 98 1.02 22.03 15.36
N ARG A 99 1.51 22.20 14.13
CA ARG A 99 0.94 23.14 13.14
C ARG A 99 -0.46 22.73 12.71
N LEU A 100 -0.69 21.43 12.55
CA LEU A 100 -1.99 20.89 12.21
C LEU A 100 -2.93 21.03 13.41
N LEU A 101 -2.49 20.64 14.61
CA LEU A 101 -3.29 20.82 15.83
C LEU A 101 -3.65 22.29 16.10
N LEU A 102 -2.74 23.24 15.82
CA LEU A 102 -3.03 24.68 15.88
C LEU A 102 -4.07 25.11 14.84
N ALA A 103 -3.98 24.60 13.61
CA ALA A 103 -4.97 24.87 12.57
C ALA A 103 -6.35 24.28 12.94
N ALA A 104 -6.38 23.11 13.58
CA ALA A 104 -7.58 22.49 14.12
C ALA A 104 -8.17 23.31 15.28
N LYS A 105 -7.33 23.74 16.24
CA LYS A 105 -7.71 24.64 17.32
C LYS A 105 -8.31 25.95 16.79
N ALA A 106 -7.72 26.52 15.73
CA ALA A 106 -8.22 27.73 15.09
C ALA A 106 -9.60 27.58 14.43
N THR A 107 -10.09 26.35 14.22
CA THR A 107 -11.47 26.12 13.75
C THR A 107 -12.51 26.17 14.88
N GLY A 108 -12.08 26.36 16.12
CA GLY A 108 -12.93 26.48 17.30
C GLY A 108 -13.22 25.16 18.01
N ILE A 109 -12.56 24.06 17.62
CA ILE A 109 -12.70 22.75 18.28
C ILE A 109 -12.26 22.84 19.75
N ASP A 110 -12.92 22.06 20.60
CA ASP A 110 -12.88 22.22 22.05
C ASP A 110 -11.81 21.33 22.72
N GLY A 111 -11.35 20.28 22.04
CA GLY A 111 -10.23 19.50 22.53
C GLY A 111 -9.57 18.55 21.53
N TYR A 112 -8.46 17.97 21.96
CA TYR A 112 -7.69 16.97 21.24
C TYR A 112 -7.07 15.92 22.18
N CYS A 113 -7.19 14.66 21.78
CA CYS A 113 -6.50 13.50 22.35
C CYS A 113 -5.84 12.67 21.23
N PRO A 114 -4.64 12.11 21.46
CA PRO A 114 -4.06 11.14 20.55
C PRO A 114 -4.82 9.82 20.61
N LYS A 115 -4.99 9.14 19.46
CA LYS A 115 -5.44 7.74 19.46
C LYS A 115 -4.45 6.85 20.22
N GLY A 116 -4.98 6.01 21.10
CA GLY A 116 -4.19 5.19 22.03
C GLY A 116 -3.99 5.80 23.42
N ILE A 117 -4.56 6.99 23.69
CA ILE A 117 -4.67 7.52 25.06
C ILE A 117 -5.41 6.51 25.97
N PRO A 118 -5.03 6.35 27.25
CA PRO A 118 -5.76 5.48 28.17
C PRO A 118 -7.25 5.85 28.26
N LEU A 119 -8.13 4.84 28.29
CA LEU A 119 -9.59 5.04 28.29
C LEU A 119 -10.05 5.96 29.44
N THR A 120 -9.44 5.85 30.61
CA THR A 120 -9.74 6.69 31.78
C THR A 120 -9.45 8.17 31.52
N GLU A 121 -8.36 8.48 30.82
CA GLU A 121 -8.01 9.85 30.45
C GLU A 121 -8.89 10.38 29.32
N LEU A 122 -9.22 9.53 28.35
CA LEU A 122 -10.17 9.86 27.28
C LEU A 122 -11.55 10.23 27.82
N VAL A 123 -12.07 9.44 28.78
CA VAL A 123 -13.37 9.73 29.43
C VAL A 123 -13.32 11.04 30.20
N ALA A 124 -12.22 11.32 30.91
CA ALA A 124 -12.04 12.59 31.61
C ALA A 124 -12.01 13.79 30.63
N ALA A 125 -11.33 13.64 29.49
CA ALA A 125 -11.30 14.64 28.41
C ALA A 125 -12.70 14.88 27.82
N MET A 126 -13.45 13.80 27.53
CA MET A 126 -14.82 13.87 27.03
C MET A 126 -15.74 14.62 28.01
N GLN A 127 -15.64 14.33 29.31
CA GLN A 127 -16.44 15.01 30.34
C GLN A 127 -16.07 16.49 30.47
N SER A 128 -14.78 16.83 30.46
CA SER A 128 -14.30 18.22 30.48
C SER A 128 -14.84 19.01 29.29
N VAL A 129 -14.70 18.48 28.08
CA VAL A 129 -15.18 19.16 26.86
C VAL A 129 -16.71 19.27 26.84
N ALA A 130 -17.43 18.22 27.22
CA ALA A 130 -18.90 18.22 27.23
C ALA A 130 -19.51 19.17 28.28
N SER A 131 -18.77 19.50 29.35
CA SER A 131 -19.18 20.49 30.36
C SER A 131 -18.85 21.93 29.98
N GLY A 132 -18.37 22.17 28.75
CA GLY A 132 -17.99 23.50 28.24
C GLY A 132 -16.54 23.89 28.52
N GLY A 133 -15.72 22.97 29.04
CA GLY A 133 -14.27 23.14 29.16
C GLY A 133 -13.53 22.84 27.86
N SER A 134 -12.20 22.88 27.92
CA SER A 134 -11.32 22.44 26.83
C SER A 134 -10.31 21.42 27.33
N TYR A 135 -9.89 20.49 26.48
CA TYR A 135 -8.86 19.50 26.83
C TYR A 135 -7.87 19.34 25.68
N TRP A 136 -6.60 19.67 25.91
CA TRP A 136 -5.53 19.53 24.92
C TRP A 136 -4.41 18.67 25.48
N PHE A 137 -4.26 17.46 24.95
CA PHE A 137 -3.20 16.55 25.40
C PHE A 137 -1.80 17.14 25.12
N GLY A 138 -0.93 17.15 26.14
CA GLY A 138 0.49 17.54 26.01
C GLY A 138 0.75 19.05 25.89
N ASP A 139 -0.08 19.87 26.52
CA ASP A 139 -0.22 21.33 26.36
C ASP A 139 1.07 22.18 26.18
N ALA A 140 1.60 22.20 24.95
CA ALA A 140 2.59 23.15 24.42
C ALA A 140 1.93 24.23 23.55
N VAL A 141 0.59 24.28 23.51
CA VAL A 141 -0.20 25.16 22.63
C VAL A 141 -0.39 26.56 23.26
N SER A 142 0.00 26.75 24.51
CA SER A 142 -0.20 28.00 25.28
C SER A 142 0.99 28.97 25.23
N ALA A 143 2.19 28.53 24.80
CA ALA A 143 3.40 29.34 24.84
C ALA A 143 3.64 30.23 23.60
N SER A 144 2.85 30.09 22.54
CA SER A 144 3.10 30.74 21.23
C SER A 144 2.21 31.95 20.94
N LEU A 145 1.37 32.39 21.88
CA LEU A 145 0.37 33.44 21.66
C LEU A 145 0.78 34.85 22.14
N THR A 146 1.98 35.06 22.68
CA THR A 146 2.35 36.34 23.32
C THR A 146 3.21 37.31 22.50
N GLN A 147 3.62 36.99 21.27
CA GLN A 147 4.40 37.95 20.47
C GLN A 147 4.05 37.88 18.97
N TYR A 148 2.96 38.55 18.59
CA TYR A 148 2.84 39.07 17.23
C TYR A 148 2.00 40.34 17.23
N GLN A 149 2.67 41.48 17.08
CA GLN A 149 2.07 42.80 16.93
C GLN A 149 2.38 43.28 15.51
N PRO A 150 1.39 43.76 14.74
CA PRO A 150 1.57 44.08 13.32
C PRO A 150 2.05 45.53 13.17
N ASP A 151 3.15 45.76 12.45
CA ASP A 151 3.40 47.03 11.74
C ASP A 151 4.59 46.90 10.75
N ALA A 152 4.28 46.91 9.44
CA ALA A 152 5.01 47.58 8.33
C ALA A 152 4.67 46.95 6.94
N PRO A 153 4.64 47.75 5.84
CA PRO A 153 3.86 47.48 4.62
C PRO A 153 4.62 46.70 3.52
N PRO A 154 3.95 46.28 2.41
CA PRO A 154 4.39 45.16 1.58
C PRO A 154 5.42 45.55 0.52
N GLY A 155 6.56 44.85 0.53
CA GLY A 155 7.54 44.85 -0.56
C GLY A 155 7.05 43.98 -1.73
N ARG A 156 6.85 44.62 -2.88
CA ARG A 156 6.50 44.01 -4.17
C ARG A 156 7.53 42.96 -4.60
N LEU A 157 7.07 41.80 -5.06
CA LEU A 157 7.84 40.89 -5.89
C LEU A 157 7.13 40.67 -7.24
N TYR A 158 7.94 40.76 -8.28
CA TYR A 158 7.62 40.76 -9.70
C TYR A 158 6.66 39.63 -10.12
N SER A 159 5.49 40.02 -10.66
CA SER A 159 4.60 39.11 -11.40
C SER A 159 4.95 39.16 -12.89
N ASN A 160 5.42 38.03 -13.42
CA ASN A 160 5.67 37.81 -14.84
C ASN A 160 4.35 37.96 -15.64
N PRO A 161 4.29 38.70 -16.77
CA PRO A 161 3.04 38.90 -17.52
C PRO A 161 2.44 37.59 -18.05
N LEU A 162 3.29 36.58 -18.30
CA LEU A 162 2.87 35.23 -18.72
C LEU A 162 2.10 34.48 -17.62
N THR A 163 2.44 34.66 -16.34
CA THR A 163 1.71 33.99 -15.23
C THR A 163 0.36 34.64 -14.97
N GLN A 164 0.19 35.93 -15.25
CA GLN A 164 -1.10 36.61 -15.20
C GLN A 164 -2.02 36.19 -16.36
N ILE A 165 -1.49 36.03 -17.58
CA ILE A 165 -2.28 35.54 -18.73
C ILE A 165 -2.69 34.08 -18.51
N LEU A 166 -1.79 33.21 -18.04
CA LEU A 166 -2.10 31.81 -17.73
C LEU A 166 -3.10 31.70 -16.57
N ASN A 167 -3.03 32.55 -15.54
CA ASN A 167 -4.02 32.58 -14.47
C ASN A 167 -5.37 33.14 -14.92
N ASN A 168 -5.42 34.16 -15.79
CA ASN A 168 -6.67 34.68 -16.33
C ASN A 168 -7.35 33.69 -17.30
N GLN A 169 -6.60 32.97 -18.13
CA GLN A 169 -7.16 31.90 -18.97
C GLN A 169 -7.58 30.67 -18.15
N ARG A 170 -6.91 30.37 -17.03
CA ARG A 170 -7.33 29.34 -16.07
C ARG A 170 -8.66 29.72 -15.39
N LEU A 171 -8.82 30.98 -14.98
CA LEU A 171 -10.05 31.48 -14.36
C LEU A 171 -11.21 31.52 -15.36
N SER A 172 -10.97 31.87 -16.64
CA SER A 172 -12.02 31.80 -17.67
C SER A 172 -12.40 30.37 -18.05
N GLY A 173 -11.42 29.45 -18.10
CA GLY A 173 -11.64 28.03 -18.35
C GLY A 173 -12.41 27.32 -17.23
N ILE A 174 -12.06 27.57 -15.97
CA ILE A 174 -12.79 27.05 -14.80
C ILE A 174 -14.19 27.68 -14.72
N GLY A 175 -14.33 28.97 -15.04
CA GLY A 175 -15.62 29.65 -15.14
C GLY A 175 -16.53 28.96 -16.16
N TYR A 176 -16.06 28.79 -17.40
CA TYR A 176 -16.80 28.11 -18.47
C TYR A 176 -17.19 26.67 -18.12
N ILE A 177 -16.28 25.90 -17.50
CA ILE A 177 -16.55 24.54 -17.06
C ILE A 177 -17.65 24.52 -15.99
N ASN A 178 -17.59 25.42 -15.00
CA ASN A 178 -18.59 25.48 -13.94
C ASN A 178 -19.97 25.92 -14.46
N THR A 179 -20.05 26.91 -15.35
CA THR A 179 -21.31 27.34 -15.97
C THR A 179 -21.92 26.24 -16.83
N SER A 180 -21.10 25.54 -17.63
CA SER A 180 -21.54 24.42 -18.46
C SER A 180 -22.02 23.23 -17.61
N LEU A 181 -21.34 22.95 -16.49
CA LEU A 181 -21.69 21.88 -15.57
C LEU A 181 -23.01 22.20 -14.85
N ALA A 182 -23.24 23.46 -14.46
CA ALA A 182 -24.50 23.91 -13.90
C ALA A 182 -25.66 23.73 -14.92
N ASN A 183 -25.47 24.15 -16.18
CA ASN A 183 -26.49 24.01 -17.22
C ASN A 183 -26.83 22.55 -17.54
N VAL A 184 -25.83 21.68 -17.70
CA VAL A 184 -26.04 20.24 -17.96
C VAL A 184 -26.72 19.57 -16.77
N THR A 185 -26.39 19.99 -15.55
CA THR A 185 -27.03 19.45 -14.34
C THR A 185 -28.48 19.91 -14.21
N ALA A 186 -28.80 21.15 -14.57
CA ALA A 186 -30.17 21.66 -14.60
C ALA A 186 -31.02 20.95 -15.66
N GLN A 187 -30.47 20.68 -16.85
CA GLN A 187 -31.16 19.91 -17.89
C GLN A 187 -31.47 18.48 -17.43
N LEU A 188 -30.55 17.82 -16.73
CA LEU A 188 -30.76 16.48 -16.17
C LEU A 188 -31.88 16.40 -15.10
N GLN A 189 -32.34 17.54 -14.58
CA GLN A 189 -33.40 17.60 -13.56
C GLN A 189 -34.81 17.76 -14.15
N VAL A 190 -34.95 17.90 -15.48
CA VAL A 190 -36.26 18.00 -16.14
C VAL A 190 -36.95 16.62 -16.16
N PRO A 191 -38.13 16.45 -15.52
CA PRO A 191 -38.81 15.17 -15.50
C PRO A 191 -39.39 14.82 -16.89
N GLY A 192 -39.24 13.56 -17.32
CA GLY A 192 -39.74 13.06 -18.61
C GLY A 192 -38.73 13.04 -19.76
N LEU A 193 -37.44 13.27 -19.49
CA LEU A 193 -36.38 13.18 -20.50
C LEU A 193 -36.24 11.75 -21.08
N PRO A 194 -36.10 11.61 -22.42
CA PRO A 194 -35.79 10.33 -23.05
C PRO A 194 -34.50 9.71 -22.49
N LEU A 195 -34.49 8.40 -22.26
CA LEU A 195 -33.36 7.65 -21.65
C LEU A 195 -32.02 7.87 -22.37
N LEU A 196 -32.03 7.96 -23.70
CA LEU A 196 -30.82 8.20 -24.48
C LEU A 196 -30.26 9.61 -24.24
N GLU A 197 -31.13 10.61 -24.14
CA GLU A 197 -30.78 12.00 -23.93
C GLU A 197 -30.28 12.25 -22.51
N GLN A 198 -30.90 11.60 -21.53
CA GLN A 198 -30.43 11.55 -20.14
C GLN A 198 -29.04 10.91 -20.03
N ALA A 199 -28.78 9.83 -20.77
CA ALA A 199 -27.47 9.18 -20.80
C ALA A 199 -26.38 10.07 -21.44
N ILE A 200 -26.70 10.77 -22.52
CA ILE A 200 -25.80 11.72 -23.19
C ILE A 200 -25.45 12.89 -22.26
N LEU A 201 -26.45 13.50 -21.61
CA LEU A 201 -26.22 14.60 -20.66
C LEU A 201 -25.45 14.14 -19.42
N ALA A 202 -25.70 12.93 -18.92
CA ALA A 202 -24.93 12.33 -17.83
C ALA A 202 -23.49 12.00 -18.23
N GLY A 203 -23.23 11.67 -19.50
CA GLY A 203 -21.88 11.54 -20.07
C GLY A 203 -21.15 12.88 -20.08
N LYS A 204 -21.78 13.91 -20.65
CA LYS A 204 -21.22 15.26 -20.75
C LYS A 204 -20.91 15.87 -19.38
N ARG A 205 -21.72 15.58 -18.36
CA ARG A 205 -21.45 16.00 -16.97
C ARG A 205 -20.19 15.36 -16.39
N ARG A 206 -19.96 14.07 -16.67
CA ARG A 206 -18.75 13.34 -16.22
C ARG A 206 -17.50 13.92 -16.88
N GLU A 207 -17.56 14.19 -18.18
CA GLU A 207 -16.44 14.81 -18.92
C GLU A 207 -16.07 16.19 -18.35
N LEU A 208 -17.05 17.04 -18.06
CA LEU A 208 -16.81 18.37 -17.47
C LEU A 208 -16.23 18.28 -16.04
N LEU A 209 -16.66 17.31 -15.23
CA LEU A 209 -16.09 17.05 -13.90
C LEU A 209 -14.63 16.60 -13.97
N THR A 210 -14.32 15.70 -14.90
CA THR A 210 -12.95 15.21 -15.13
C THR A 210 -12.03 16.32 -15.65
N ALA A 211 -12.52 17.14 -16.59
CA ALA A 211 -11.77 18.31 -17.08
C ALA A 211 -11.44 19.31 -15.95
N ARG A 212 -12.39 19.55 -15.03
CA ARG A 212 -12.18 20.38 -13.84
C ARG A 212 -11.12 19.81 -12.90
N TRP A 213 -11.17 18.50 -12.68
CA TRP A 213 -10.21 17.79 -11.82
C TRP A 213 -8.78 17.84 -12.39
N LEU A 214 -8.62 17.62 -13.70
CA LEU A 214 -7.32 17.69 -14.39
C LEU A 214 -6.70 19.10 -14.30
N LEU A 215 -7.50 20.15 -14.54
CA LEU A 215 -7.05 21.55 -14.48
C LEU A 215 -6.53 21.96 -13.10
N ASN A 216 -7.08 21.38 -12.03
CA ASN A 216 -6.64 21.63 -10.66
C ASN A 216 -5.40 20.82 -10.26
N ARG A 217 -5.12 19.70 -10.94
CA ARG A 217 -4.01 18.80 -10.66
C ARG A 217 -2.68 19.24 -11.30
N PHE A 218 -2.73 19.83 -12.50
CA PHE A 218 -1.52 20.10 -13.30
C PHE A 218 -0.94 21.52 -13.18
N LEU A 219 -1.56 22.42 -12.41
CA LEU A 219 -1.05 23.80 -12.21
C LEU A 219 -1.00 24.17 -10.71
N PRO A 220 0.07 23.79 -9.98
CA PRO A 220 0.28 24.13 -8.57
C PRO A 220 0.82 25.55 -8.38
N SER A 221 0.42 26.24 -7.30
CA SER A 221 0.99 27.53 -6.86
C SER A 221 2.35 27.35 -6.17
N PRO A 222 3.34 28.23 -6.37
CA PRO A 222 4.65 28.14 -5.71
C PRO A 222 4.69 28.97 -4.42
N GLN A 223 4.84 28.32 -3.26
CA GLN A 223 5.44 28.80 -1.99
C GLN A 223 5.25 27.67 -0.94
N GLN A 224 6.21 27.19 -0.15
CA GLN A 224 7.58 27.59 0.14
C GLN A 224 8.26 26.39 0.84
N ARG A 225 9.43 25.95 0.37
CA ARG A 225 10.36 25.09 1.12
C ARG A 225 11.07 25.97 2.14
N GLN A 226 11.17 25.54 3.40
CA GLN A 226 12.16 26.06 4.34
C GLN A 226 12.65 24.94 5.26
N GLU A 227 13.95 24.63 5.11
CA GLU A 227 14.77 23.81 6.00
C GLU A 227 14.88 24.47 7.38
N VAL A 228 14.85 23.68 8.47
CA VAL A 228 15.26 24.14 9.80
C VAL A 228 16.09 23.06 10.51
N GLN A 229 17.29 23.46 10.92
CA GLN A 229 18.27 22.75 11.75
C GLN A 229 17.73 22.47 13.18
N PRO A 230 18.26 21.47 13.90
CA PRO A 230 17.78 21.15 15.25
C PRO A 230 18.34 22.14 16.31
N PRO A 231 17.55 22.57 17.31
CA PRO A 231 18.03 23.30 18.48
C PRO A 231 18.41 22.34 19.64
N PRO A 232 19.05 22.84 20.72
CA PRO A 232 19.99 22.07 21.52
C PRO A 232 19.33 21.22 22.60
N VAL A 233 20.03 20.15 22.96
CA VAL A 233 19.74 19.26 24.09
C VAL A 233 19.84 20.05 25.39
N ASN A 234 18.75 20.10 26.16
CA ASN A 234 18.81 20.32 27.60
C ASN A 234 17.97 19.28 28.35
N SER A 235 18.69 18.67 29.28
CA SER A 235 18.49 17.50 30.12
C SER A 235 17.16 17.37 30.91
N THR A 236 16.73 16.11 30.97
CA THR A 236 16.18 15.38 32.13
C THR A 236 14.81 15.75 32.71
N LEU A 237 13.80 14.98 32.30
CA LEU A 237 12.83 14.36 33.22
C LEU A 237 12.64 12.89 32.78
N PHE A 238 13.33 11.99 33.48
CA PHE A 238 13.12 10.55 33.38
C PHE A 238 11.73 10.21 33.94
N ILE A 239 10.81 9.81 33.06
CA ILE A 239 9.65 9.01 33.43
C ILE A 239 10.04 7.57 33.06
N PRO A 240 10.11 6.62 34.01
CA PRO A 240 10.38 5.24 33.66
C PRO A 240 9.18 4.71 32.90
N GLN A 241 9.31 4.61 31.56
CA GLN A 241 8.48 3.71 30.79
C GLN A 241 8.70 2.32 31.38
N ARG A 242 7.63 1.73 31.93
CA ARG A 242 7.57 0.28 32.08
C ARG A 242 7.56 -0.31 30.67
N GLU A 243 8.76 -0.51 30.13
CA GLU A 243 9.00 -1.56 29.15
C GLU A 243 8.45 -2.84 29.77
N ILE A 244 7.41 -3.42 29.16
CA ILE A 244 7.20 -4.85 29.35
C ILE A 244 8.42 -5.47 28.68
N PRO A 245 9.34 -6.11 29.43
CA PRO A 245 10.51 -6.67 28.81
C PRO A 245 10.04 -7.74 27.82
N SER A 246 10.25 -7.51 26.53
CA SER A 246 10.54 -8.63 25.64
C SER A 246 11.77 -9.31 26.26
N SER A 247 11.57 -10.44 26.93
CA SER A 247 12.58 -11.13 27.74
C SER A 247 13.75 -11.70 26.92
N VAL A 248 13.88 -11.31 25.67
CA VAL A 248 14.78 -11.86 24.67
C VAL A 248 15.65 -10.71 24.19
N SER A 249 16.97 -10.79 24.36
CA SER A 249 17.90 -9.78 23.83
C SER A 249 17.89 -9.78 22.29
N PRO A 250 18.30 -8.69 21.60
CA PRO A 250 18.40 -8.65 20.14
C PRO A 250 19.23 -9.83 19.57
N ARG A 251 20.28 -10.23 20.30
CA ARG A 251 21.10 -11.41 19.97
C ARG A 251 20.34 -12.73 20.10
N ALA A 252 19.55 -12.91 21.15
CA ALA A 252 18.75 -14.11 21.32
C ALA A 252 17.66 -14.22 20.24
N LEU A 253 17.06 -13.09 19.84
CA LEU A 253 16.10 -13.02 18.74
C LEU A 253 16.76 -13.36 17.40
N GLN A 254 17.94 -12.81 17.12
CA GLN A 254 18.73 -13.18 15.94
C GLN A 254 19.03 -14.68 15.93
N ALA A 255 19.51 -15.24 17.05
CA ALA A 255 19.85 -16.65 17.15
C ALA A 255 18.64 -17.55 16.86
N GLU A 256 17.45 -17.21 17.39
CA GLU A 256 16.21 -17.93 17.13
C GLU A 256 15.83 -17.91 15.64
N LEU A 257 15.79 -16.72 15.03
CA LEU A 257 15.43 -16.56 13.61
C LEU A 257 16.44 -17.25 12.69
N PHE A 258 17.74 -17.17 13.00
CA PHE A 258 18.81 -17.73 12.19
C PHE A 258 18.80 -19.25 12.31
N ALA A 259 18.57 -19.81 13.50
CA ALA A 259 18.39 -21.25 13.69
C ALA A 259 17.18 -21.77 12.90
N ALA A 260 16.05 -21.06 12.91
CA ALA A 260 14.89 -21.41 12.10
C ALA A 260 15.19 -21.37 10.59
N CYS A 261 15.94 -20.36 10.13
CA CYS A 261 16.37 -20.27 8.73
C CYS A 261 17.35 -21.40 8.36
N ILE A 262 18.31 -21.73 9.23
CA ILE A 262 19.26 -22.84 9.03
C ILE A 262 18.52 -24.16 8.89
N ASN A 263 17.48 -24.40 9.71
CA ASN A 263 16.65 -25.59 9.61
C ASN A 263 15.92 -25.65 8.26
N LYS A 264 15.38 -24.52 7.78
CA LYS A 264 14.75 -24.46 6.45
C LYS A 264 15.72 -24.76 5.31
N LEU A 265 16.98 -24.31 5.41
CA LEU A 265 18.02 -24.56 4.42
C LEU A 265 18.40 -26.05 4.29
N GLN A 266 18.07 -26.89 5.28
CA GLN A 266 18.28 -28.34 5.20
C GLN A 266 17.28 -29.03 4.25
N PHE A 267 16.13 -28.42 3.96
CA PHE A 267 15.15 -28.97 3.03
C PHE A 267 15.62 -28.85 1.56
N ASN A 268 14.76 -29.30 0.65
CA ASN A 268 14.99 -29.13 -0.78
C ASN A 268 14.98 -27.63 -1.14
N LEU A 269 15.95 -27.19 -1.93
CA LEU A 269 16.13 -25.81 -2.39
C LEU A 269 15.89 -25.68 -3.91
N GLN A 270 15.14 -26.63 -4.49
CA GLN A 270 14.64 -26.50 -5.84
C GLN A 270 13.74 -25.27 -5.94
N ASN A 271 13.91 -24.48 -6.99
CA ASN A 271 12.99 -23.40 -7.27
C ASN A 271 11.68 -23.98 -7.81
N VAL A 272 10.58 -23.77 -7.07
CA VAL A 272 9.23 -24.21 -7.46
C VAL A 272 8.38 -23.04 -7.95
N THR A 273 8.99 -21.88 -8.17
CA THR A 273 8.34 -20.71 -8.74
C THR A 273 8.35 -20.78 -10.27
N ASP A 274 7.59 -19.87 -10.88
CA ASP A 274 7.56 -19.61 -12.31
C ASP A 274 8.70 -18.68 -12.79
N VAL A 275 9.57 -18.24 -11.86
CA VAL A 275 10.62 -17.25 -12.12
C VAL A 275 11.98 -17.91 -12.00
N PRO A 276 12.82 -17.98 -13.05
CA PRO A 276 14.17 -18.51 -12.93
C PRO A 276 15.01 -17.62 -12.00
N LEU A 277 15.79 -18.25 -11.11
CA LEU A 277 16.73 -17.58 -10.21
C LEU A 277 18.16 -17.92 -10.62
N GLU A 278 19.08 -16.97 -10.49
CA GLU A 278 20.49 -17.12 -10.86
C GLU A 278 21.13 -18.31 -10.14
N ILE A 279 20.79 -18.51 -8.86
CA ILE A 279 21.25 -19.64 -8.06
C ILE A 279 20.77 -21.02 -8.56
N ASP A 280 19.80 -21.09 -9.47
CA ASP A 280 19.31 -22.37 -10.02
C ASP A 280 20.32 -23.08 -10.91
N ILE A 281 21.33 -22.37 -11.41
CA ILE A 281 22.45 -23.01 -12.12
C ILE A 281 23.28 -23.88 -11.19
N LEU A 282 23.33 -23.57 -9.89
CA LEU A 282 24.22 -24.22 -8.94
C LEU A 282 23.75 -25.65 -8.61
N SER A 283 24.72 -26.53 -8.35
CA SER A 283 24.43 -27.83 -7.74
C SER A 283 23.76 -27.63 -6.36
N PRO A 284 22.90 -28.57 -5.90
CA PRO A 284 22.16 -28.39 -4.64
C PRO A 284 23.07 -28.11 -3.43
N ASN A 285 24.24 -28.75 -3.38
CA ASN A 285 25.21 -28.54 -2.30
C ASN A 285 25.85 -27.15 -2.38
N LYS A 286 26.21 -26.68 -3.57
CA LYS A 286 26.80 -25.34 -3.77
C LYS A 286 25.80 -24.23 -3.53
N LYS A 287 24.54 -24.42 -3.94
CA LYS A 287 23.43 -23.52 -3.61
C LYS A 287 23.26 -23.37 -2.10
N ARG A 288 23.26 -24.50 -1.36
CA ARG A 288 23.15 -24.50 0.10
C ARG A 288 24.37 -23.86 0.78
N GLU A 289 25.59 -24.21 0.33
CA GLU A 289 26.84 -23.60 0.82
C GLU A 289 26.80 -22.08 0.67
N LEU A 290 26.39 -21.58 -0.50
CA LEU A 290 26.27 -20.15 -0.76
C LEU A 290 25.27 -19.48 0.19
N LEU A 291 24.06 -20.03 0.35
CA LEU A 291 23.05 -19.45 1.24
C LEU A 291 23.50 -19.43 2.71
N TYR A 292 24.25 -20.46 3.17
CA TYR A 292 24.86 -20.45 4.50
C TYR A 292 25.90 -19.34 4.64
N LEU A 293 26.77 -19.16 3.65
CA LEU A 293 27.77 -18.09 3.66
C LEU A 293 27.11 -16.71 3.72
N VAL A 294 26.04 -16.48 2.94
CA VAL A 294 25.29 -15.21 3.01
C VAL A 294 24.73 -14.99 4.41
N LEU A 295 24.11 -16.01 5.03
CA LEU A 295 23.55 -15.89 6.38
C LEU A 295 24.64 -15.63 7.43
N GLN A 296 25.79 -16.30 7.31
CA GLN A 296 26.92 -16.12 8.22
C GLN A 296 27.53 -14.72 8.11
N HIS A 297 27.79 -14.24 6.89
CA HIS A 297 28.32 -12.89 6.71
C HIS A 297 27.32 -11.83 7.15
N PHE A 298 26.02 -12.03 6.89
CA PHE A 298 24.99 -11.13 7.40
C PHE A 298 24.95 -11.10 8.94
N ALA A 299 25.14 -12.25 9.61
CA ALA A 299 25.29 -12.31 11.07
C ALA A 299 26.46 -11.46 11.57
N ASN A 300 27.63 -11.59 10.91
CA ASN A 300 28.84 -10.85 11.26
C ASN A 300 28.64 -9.35 11.07
N THR A 301 28.03 -8.93 9.96
CA THR A 301 27.68 -7.53 9.71
C THR A 301 26.79 -6.98 10.83
N LEU A 302 25.77 -7.73 11.28
CA LEU A 302 24.93 -7.29 12.40
C LEU A 302 25.72 -7.12 13.70
N ASP A 303 26.66 -8.02 14.00
CA ASP A 303 27.50 -7.92 15.20
C ASP A 303 28.49 -6.74 15.14
N GLU A 304 29.07 -6.46 13.98
CA GLU A 304 29.93 -5.28 13.75
C GLU A 304 29.14 -3.97 13.90
N MET A 305 27.90 -3.94 13.38
CA MET A 305 27.00 -2.80 13.51
C MET A 305 26.61 -2.54 14.98
N ARG A 306 26.36 -3.61 15.76
CA ARG A 306 26.11 -3.49 17.21
C ARG A 306 27.32 -2.94 17.96
N ALA A 307 28.52 -3.40 17.61
CA ALA A 307 29.75 -2.91 18.22
C ALA A 307 30.01 -1.43 17.91
N SER A 308 29.57 -0.98 16.73
CA SER A 308 29.75 0.38 16.23
C SER A 308 28.67 1.37 16.68
N GLN A 309 27.66 0.93 17.46
CA GLN A 309 26.58 1.78 18.02
C GLN A 309 25.90 2.69 16.98
N ILE A 310 25.55 2.11 15.82
CA ILE A 310 24.90 2.85 14.72
C ILE A 310 23.49 3.28 15.14
N ASP A 311 23.11 4.53 14.85
CA ASP A 311 21.74 5.01 15.06
C ASP A 311 20.77 4.49 13.99
N THR A 312 19.50 4.25 14.37
CA THR A 312 18.44 3.74 13.48
C THR A 312 18.24 4.59 12.21
N TYR A 313 18.43 5.91 12.27
CA TYR A 313 18.21 6.79 11.10
C TYR A 313 19.25 6.58 9.99
N ARG A 314 20.48 6.15 10.35
CA ARG A 314 21.56 5.91 9.38
C ARG A 314 21.38 4.61 8.59
N LEU A 315 20.48 3.72 9.03
CA LEU A 315 20.25 2.44 8.37
C LEU A 315 19.74 2.60 6.93
N PHE A 316 18.98 3.66 6.65
CA PHE A 316 18.50 3.91 5.28
C PHE A 316 19.64 4.34 4.34
N GLU A 317 20.54 5.19 4.84
CA GLU A 317 21.71 5.67 4.08
C GLU A 317 22.74 4.55 3.86
N LEU A 318 22.97 3.74 4.88
CA LEU A 318 23.96 2.65 4.83
C LEU A 318 23.46 1.39 4.12
N ARG A 319 22.15 1.29 3.84
CA ARG A 319 21.53 0.09 3.23
C ARG A 319 22.30 -0.42 2.02
N ASN A 320 22.61 0.45 1.07
CA ASN A 320 23.26 0.05 -0.18
C ASN A 320 24.70 -0.41 0.07
N THR A 321 25.43 0.33 0.91
CA THR A 321 26.80 -0.02 1.31
C THR A 321 26.83 -1.38 1.99
N ILE A 322 25.94 -1.62 2.95
CA ILE A 322 25.81 -2.91 3.66
C ILE A 322 25.58 -4.07 2.70
N LEU A 323 24.66 -3.92 1.75
CA LEU A 323 24.36 -4.98 0.79
C LEU A 323 25.53 -5.27 -0.15
N ILE A 324 26.24 -4.23 -0.59
CA ILE A 324 27.42 -4.37 -1.45
C ILE A 324 28.59 -5.00 -0.70
N ASP A 325 28.87 -4.55 0.52
CA ASP A 325 29.93 -5.11 1.36
C ASP A 325 29.65 -6.58 1.68
N LEU A 326 28.39 -6.92 2.01
CA LEU A 326 27.93 -8.29 2.20
C LEU A 326 28.18 -9.14 0.94
N TRP A 327 27.78 -8.64 -0.24
CA TRP A 327 28.01 -9.33 -1.50
C TRP A 327 29.50 -9.53 -1.80
N GLN A 328 30.35 -8.53 -1.52
CA GLN A 328 31.80 -8.62 -1.72
C GLN A 328 32.43 -9.65 -0.79
N ALA A 329 32.05 -9.67 0.49
CA ALA A 329 32.53 -10.62 1.48
C ALA A 329 32.17 -12.06 1.09
N VAL A 330 30.90 -12.29 0.73
CA VAL A 330 30.42 -13.61 0.28
C VAL A 330 31.12 -14.06 -1.01
N ASN A 331 31.29 -13.18 -2.00
CA ASN A 331 32.04 -13.51 -3.22
C ASN A 331 33.46 -13.95 -2.91
N THR A 332 34.12 -13.22 -2.02
CA THR A 332 35.51 -13.47 -1.66
C THR A 332 35.66 -14.85 -1.02
N GLU A 333 34.74 -15.23 -0.13
CA GLU A 333 34.80 -16.54 0.52
C GLU A 333 34.33 -17.69 -0.38
N PHE A 334 33.21 -17.51 -1.08
CA PHE A 334 32.59 -18.56 -1.90
C PHE A 334 33.48 -18.96 -3.09
N PHE A 335 34.07 -17.97 -3.77
CA PHE A 335 34.97 -18.22 -4.90
C PHE A 335 36.45 -18.27 -4.50
N GLY A 336 36.82 -17.83 -3.30
CA GLY A 336 38.22 -17.74 -2.86
C GLY A 336 38.95 -19.08 -2.83
N LYS A 337 38.25 -20.18 -2.54
CA LYS A 337 38.80 -21.55 -2.61
C LYS A 337 39.18 -21.97 -4.04
N PHE A 338 38.61 -21.29 -5.04
CA PHE A 338 38.83 -21.52 -6.46
C PHE A 338 39.50 -20.30 -7.11
N SER A 339 40.48 -19.72 -6.41
CA SER A 339 41.00 -18.38 -6.68
C SER A 339 41.44 -18.14 -8.13
N ARG A 340 41.87 -19.17 -8.87
CA ARG A 340 42.37 -19.06 -10.23
C ARG A 340 41.72 -20.06 -11.16
N VAL A 341 41.40 -19.60 -12.37
CA VAL A 341 40.89 -20.46 -13.44
C VAL A 341 41.68 -20.20 -14.72
N LYS A 342 41.93 -21.27 -15.48
CA LYS A 342 42.63 -21.19 -16.75
C LYS A 342 41.66 -20.76 -17.85
N VAL A 343 41.96 -19.64 -18.51
CA VAL A 343 41.23 -19.14 -19.69
C VAL A 343 42.23 -19.00 -20.83
N GLY A 344 42.18 -19.93 -21.78
CA GLY A 344 43.24 -20.08 -22.80
C GLY A 344 44.58 -20.42 -22.13
N ASP A 345 45.61 -19.60 -22.36
CA ASP A 345 46.95 -19.78 -21.77
C ASP A 345 47.19 -18.96 -20.50
N LYS A 346 46.20 -18.21 -20.01
CA LYS A 346 46.34 -17.34 -18.82
C LYS A 346 45.53 -17.87 -17.64
N TYR A 347 46.07 -17.70 -16.44
CA TYR A 347 45.33 -17.89 -15.20
C TYR A 347 44.72 -16.55 -14.78
N LEU A 348 43.41 -16.52 -14.62
CA LEU A 348 42.66 -15.34 -14.17
C LEU A 348 42.21 -15.54 -12.73
N GLU A 349 42.29 -14.50 -11.93
CA GLU A 349 41.74 -14.51 -10.58
C GLU A 349 40.23 -14.27 -10.63
N ILE A 350 39.43 -15.18 -10.04
CA ILE A 350 37.96 -15.12 -10.13
C ILE A 350 37.44 -13.85 -9.46
N VAL A 351 37.80 -13.63 -8.18
CA VAL A 351 37.18 -12.59 -7.35
C VAL A 351 37.37 -11.18 -7.94
N PRO A 352 38.57 -10.76 -8.38
CA PRO A 352 38.73 -9.46 -9.03
C PRO A 352 37.92 -9.30 -10.32
N LEU A 353 37.75 -10.37 -11.09
CA LEU A 353 36.95 -10.35 -12.32
C LEU A 353 35.46 -10.17 -12.01
N LEU A 354 34.93 -10.91 -11.03
CA LEU A 354 33.52 -10.81 -10.65
C LEU A 354 33.18 -9.44 -10.03
N ARG A 355 34.13 -8.84 -9.31
CA ARG A 355 33.96 -7.49 -8.75
C ARG A 355 33.76 -6.40 -9.81
N GLN A 356 34.20 -6.61 -11.05
CA GLN A 356 33.99 -5.65 -12.15
C GLN A 356 32.51 -5.52 -12.55
N GLU A 357 31.67 -6.48 -12.18
CA GLU A 357 30.22 -6.49 -12.47
C GLU A 357 29.38 -5.88 -11.33
N ALA A 358 30.00 -5.15 -10.39
CA ALA A 358 29.30 -4.56 -9.24
C ALA A 358 28.09 -3.71 -9.65
N SER A 359 28.16 -2.97 -10.75
CA SER A 359 27.05 -2.15 -11.25
C SER A 359 25.82 -2.98 -11.65
N VAL A 360 26.02 -4.19 -12.19
CA VAL A 360 24.90 -5.08 -12.54
C VAL A 360 24.29 -5.65 -11.26
N VAL A 361 25.14 -6.03 -10.30
CA VAL A 361 24.70 -6.56 -9.00
C VAL A 361 23.92 -5.51 -8.20
N GLU A 362 24.33 -4.24 -8.23
CA GLU A 362 23.59 -3.14 -7.59
C GLU A 362 22.13 -3.11 -8.04
N THR A 363 21.85 -3.36 -9.32
CA THR A 363 20.47 -3.39 -9.83
C THR A 363 19.61 -4.52 -9.26
N ILE A 364 20.24 -5.61 -8.78
CA ILE A 364 19.59 -6.72 -8.10
C ILE A 364 19.37 -6.36 -6.62
N LEU A 365 20.44 -5.90 -5.95
CA LEU A 365 20.43 -5.63 -4.51
C LEU A 365 19.53 -4.45 -4.13
N GLN A 366 19.50 -3.39 -4.94
CA GLN A 366 18.65 -2.20 -4.68
C GLN A 366 17.15 -2.53 -4.70
N LYS A 367 16.75 -3.61 -5.38
CA LYS A 367 15.36 -4.07 -5.47
C LYS A 367 14.92 -4.93 -4.29
N ILE A 368 15.81 -5.27 -3.36
CA ILE A 368 15.44 -6.04 -2.15
C ILE A 368 14.61 -5.12 -1.24
N PRO A 369 13.30 -5.36 -1.05
CA PRO A 369 12.47 -4.46 -0.26
C PRO A 369 12.74 -4.63 1.25
N LEU A 370 12.42 -3.60 2.02
CA LEU A 370 12.35 -3.63 3.49
C LEU A 370 13.64 -4.05 4.22
N VAL A 371 14.81 -3.81 3.62
CA VAL A 371 16.11 -4.16 4.23
C VAL A 371 16.38 -3.34 5.48
N SER A 372 16.05 -2.05 5.48
CA SER A 372 16.27 -1.16 6.63
C SER A 372 15.40 -1.56 7.82
N GLU A 373 14.17 -2.00 7.57
CA GLU A 373 13.21 -2.50 8.54
C GLU A 373 13.68 -3.84 9.13
N LEU A 374 14.19 -4.75 8.29
CA LEU A 374 14.83 -5.98 8.74
C LEU A 374 16.03 -5.69 9.66
N LEU A 375 16.92 -4.79 9.26
CA LEU A 375 18.08 -4.38 10.05
C LEU A 375 17.64 -3.73 11.38
N ALA A 376 16.69 -2.81 11.34
CA ALA A 376 16.18 -2.13 12.53
C ALA A 376 15.54 -3.11 13.53
N TYR A 377 14.84 -4.14 13.04
CA TYR A 377 14.27 -5.18 13.88
C TYR A 377 15.35 -6.04 14.53
N LEU A 378 16.35 -6.50 13.76
CA LEU A 378 17.40 -7.39 14.25
C LEU A 378 18.43 -6.70 15.16
N LEU A 379 18.69 -5.40 14.95
CA LEU A 379 19.64 -4.63 15.75
C LEU A 379 19.00 -4.07 17.02
N PHE A 380 17.77 -3.55 16.91
CA PHE A 380 17.17 -2.72 17.96
C PHE A 380 15.84 -3.25 18.49
N GLN A 381 15.32 -4.37 17.98
CA GLN A 381 13.99 -4.89 18.35
C GLN A 381 12.88 -3.83 18.20
N THR A 382 12.95 -3.06 17.11
CA THR A 382 11.90 -2.11 16.77
C THR A 382 10.64 -2.84 16.31
N ASN A 383 9.48 -2.23 16.50
CA ASN A 383 8.24 -2.76 15.94
C ASN A 383 8.34 -2.78 14.41
N LEU A 384 7.86 -3.87 13.81
CA LEU A 384 7.94 -4.06 12.37
C LEU A 384 6.65 -3.54 11.72
N GLN A 385 6.78 -2.67 10.71
CA GLN A 385 5.64 -2.23 9.90
C GLN A 385 5.68 -2.93 8.54
N VAL A 386 4.78 -3.90 8.33
CA VAL A 386 4.60 -4.65 7.07
C VAL A 386 3.10 -4.77 6.81
N ASP A 387 2.65 -4.77 5.55
CA ASP A 387 1.22 -4.85 5.21
C ASP A 387 0.38 -3.71 5.83
N ASN A 388 0.98 -2.53 6.04
CA ASN A 388 0.39 -1.41 6.80
C ASN A 388 -0.10 -1.79 8.22
N THR A 389 0.45 -2.88 8.76
CA THR A 389 0.17 -3.41 10.09
C THR A 389 1.43 -3.28 10.95
N LEU A 390 1.27 -2.79 12.18
CA LEU A 390 2.35 -2.70 13.15
C LEU A 390 2.43 -4.01 13.95
N TYR A 391 3.50 -4.76 13.75
CA TYR A 391 3.79 -5.98 14.49
C TYR A 391 4.73 -5.67 15.66
N VAL A 392 4.29 -6.00 16.88
CA VAL A 392 5.06 -5.77 18.10
C VAL A 392 6.34 -6.61 18.07
N ALA A 393 7.45 -6.01 18.45
CA ALA A 393 8.73 -6.69 18.51
C ALA A 393 8.67 -7.96 19.39
N GLY A 394 9.21 -9.07 18.88
CA GLY A 394 9.21 -10.36 19.57
C GLY A 394 7.90 -11.16 19.48
N SER A 395 6.81 -10.61 18.92
CA SER A 395 5.59 -11.37 18.63
C SER A 395 5.85 -12.49 17.60
N ILE A 396 4.99 -13.51 17.59
CA ILE A 396 5.10 -14.63 16.66
C ILE A 396 4.92 -14.12 15.23
N GLU A 397 3.96 -13.23 15.01
CA GLU A 397 3.64 -12.63 13.72
C GLU A 397 4.80 -11.76 13.19
N ALA A 398 5.43 -10.96 14.07
CA ALA A 398 6.63 -10.20 13.69
C ALA A 398 7.77 -11.13 13.27
N LYS A 399 8.01 -12.21 14.03
CA LYS A 399 9.04 -13.20 13.72
C LYS A 399 8.79 -13.89 12.38
N GLU A 400 7.54 -14.23 12.06
CA GLU A 400 7.18 -14.81 10.77
C GLU A 400 7.48 -13.86 9.61
N ARG A 401 7.07 -12.59 9.72
CA ARG A 401 7.34 -11.57 8.68
C ARG A 401 8.83 -11.32 8.51
N VAL A 402 9.56 -11.19 9.60
CA VAL A 402 11.03 -11.01 9.58
C VAL A 402 11.73 -12.22 8.98
N SER A 403 11.25 -13.45 9.25
CA SER A 403 11.76 -14.66 8.60
C SER A 403 11.62 -14.56 7.09
N MET A 404 10.47 -14.11 6.57
CA MET A 404 10.28 -13.95 5.12
C MET A 404 11.23 -12.90 4.51
N LEU A 405 11.44 -11.77 5.21
CA LEU A 405 12.37 -10.73 4.76
C LEU A 405 13.82 -11.22 4.76
N LEU A 406 14.23 -11.94 5.81
CA LEU A 406 15.55 -12.55 5.92
C LEU A 406 15.79 -13.55 4.78
N GLU A 407 14.86 -14.49 4.58
CA GLU A 407 14.97 -15.51 3.54
C GLU A 407 15.08 -14.88 2.14
N ASN A 408 14.27 -13.86 1.87
CA ASN A 408 14.34 -13.12 0.62
C ASN A 408 15.70 -12.40 0.45
N LEU A 409 16.22 -11.76 1.49
CA LEU A 409 17.54 -11.13 1.45
C LEU A 409 18.63 -12.16 1.12
N LEU A 410 18.61 -13.33 1.76
CA LEU A 410 19.60 -14.39 1.48
C LEU A 410 19.57 -14.84 0.02
N ILE A 411 18.37 -15.09 -0.52
CA ILE A 411 18.19 -15.55 -1.90
C ILE A 411 18.65 -14.48 -2.88
N GLN A 412 18.28 -13.22 -2.67
CA GLN A 412 18.61 -12.13 -3.58
C GLN A 412 20.10 -11.76 -3.56
N VAL A 413 20.75 -11.79 -2.39
CA VAL A 413 22.20 -11.63 -2.31
C VAL A 413 22.91 -12.79 -2.98
N ALA A 414 22.46 -14.04 -2.78
CA ALA A 414 23.01 -15.20 -3.46
C ALA A 414 22.84 -15.12 -4.99
N ASN A 415 21.70 -14.61 -5.48
CA ASN A 415 21.51 -14.32 -6.90
C ASN A 415 22.54 -13.29 -7.40
N GLY A 416 22.76 -12.22 -6.64
CA GLY A 416 23.81 -11.23 -6.92
C GLY A 416 25.23 -11.80 -6.93
N VAL A 417 25.53 -12.84 -6.13
CA VAL A 417 26.83 -13.53 -6.16
C VAL A 417 27.00 -14.36 -7.43
N VAL A 418 25.94 -15.01 -7.91
CA VAL A 418 26.00 -15.90 -9.07
C VAL A 418 25.91 -15.14 -10.40
N GLN A 419 25.25 -13.97 -10.43
CA GLN A 419 25.05 -13.23 -11.67
C GLN A 419 26.37 -12.88 -12.40
N PRO A 420 27.43 -12.35 -11.73
CA PRO A 420 28.70 -12.08 -12.39
C PRO A 420 29.38 -13.34 -12.94
N LEU A 421 29.23 -14.47 -12.24
CA LEU A 421 29.75 -15.77 -12.68
C LEU A 421 29.11 -16.18 -14.01
N LEU A 422 27.78 -16.01 -14.13
CA LEU A 422 27.04 -16.29 -15.35
C LEU A 422 27.42 -15.36 -16.51
N ASN A 423 27.81 -14.12 -16.22
CA ASN A 423 28.23 -13.16 -17.24
C ASN A 423 29.63 -13.45 -17.78
N ARG A 424 30.58 -13.80 -16.90
CA ARG A 424 32.01 -13.83 -17.24
C ARG A 424 32.62 -15.22 -17.39
N LEU A 425 32.09 -16.20 -16.66
CA LEU A 425 32.78 -17.48 -16.44
C LEU A 425 31.90 -18.72 -16.68
N ALA A 426 30.68 -18.56 -17.20
CA ALA A 426 29.74 -19.66 -17.39
C ALA A 426 30.25 -20.78 -18.32
N ASP A 427 31.10 -20.43 -19.30
CA ASP A 427 31.60 -21.38 -20.29
C ASP A 427 32.84 -22.15 -19.85
N ILE A 428 33.40 -21.82 -18.69
CA ILE A 428 34.65 -22.39 -18.22
C ILE A 428 34.43 -23.76 -17.57
N GLU A 429 35.15 -24.78 -18.02
CA GLU A 429 34.91 -26.17 -17.63
C GLU A 429 35.14 -26.41 -16.12
N ASP A 430 36.20 -25.85 -15.55
CA ASP A 430 36.47 -25.94 -14.11
C ASP A 430 35.31 -25.37 -13.29
N ILE A 431 34.68 -24.28 -13.76
CA ILE A 431 33.53 -23.67 -13.10
C ILE A 431 32.30 -24.56 -13.23
N LYS A 432 32.03 -25.09 -14.43
CA LYS A 432 30.90 -25.98 -14.69
C LYS A 432 30.93 -27.20 -13.77
N GLN A 433 32.07 -27.89 -13.70
CA GLN A 433 32.24 -29.10 -12.90
C GLN A 433 32.18 -28.83 -11.39
N THR A 434 32.65 -27.67 -10.96
CA THR A 434 32.72 -27.33 -9.54
C THR A 434 31.39 -26.80 -8.98
N PHE A 435 30.71 -25.97 -9.76
CA PHE A 435 29.58 -25.17 -9.26
C PHE A 435 28.24 -25.61 -9.81
N PHE A 436 28.15 -26.05 -11.07
CA PHE A 436 26.87 -26.18 -11.75
C PHE A 436 26.19 -27.52 -11.49
N ASN A 437 24.86 -27.50 -11.62
CA ASN A 437 24.05 -28.71 -11.60
C ASN A 437 24.35 -29.55 -12.85
N SER A 438 24.53 -30.86 -12.68
CA SER A 438 24.79 -31.79 -13.78
C SER A 438 23.71 -31.77 -14.86
N GLN A 439 22.46 -31.43 -14.51
CA GLN A 439 21.35 -31.28 -15.45
C GLN A 439 21.49 -30.04 -16.36
N LEU A 440 22.25 -29.04 -15.93
CA LEU A 440 22.43 -27.75 -16.61
C LEU A 440 23.88 -27.52 -17.05
N ILE A 441 24.72 -28.57 -17.10
CA ILE A 441 26.16 -28.41 -17.30
C ILE A 441 26.57 -28.22 -18.77
N SER A 442 25.74 -28.67 -19.71
CA SER A 442 26.07 -28.56 -21.13
C SER A 442 26.03 -27.09 -21.56
N THR A 443 26.94 -26.68 -22.45
CA THR A 443 26.98 -25.31 -22.99
C THR A 443 25.61 -24.86 -23.54
N ARG A 444 24.86 -25.78 -24.16
CA ARG A 444 23.53 -25.45 -24.68
C ARG A 444 22.51 -25.16 -23.57
N GLU A 445 22.52 -25.93 -22.48
CA GLU A 445 21.60 -25.70 -21.36
C GLU A 445 21.97 -24.44 -20.57
N ILE A 446 23.26 -24.16 -20.40
CA ILE A 446 23.74 -22.91 -19.79
C ILE A 446 23.25 -21.71 -20.61
N GLU A 447 23.41 -21.74 -21.93
CA GLU A 447 22.93 -20.68 -22.80
C GLU A 447 21.40 -20.54 -22.77
N ARG A 448 20.65 -21.65 -22.74
CA ARG A 448 19.19 -21.58 -22.55
C ARG A 448 18.83 -20.92 -21.22
N PHE A 449 19.51 -21.30 -20.15
CA PHE A 449 19.31 -20.74 -18.82
C PHE A 449 19.61 -19.23 -18.77
N ARG A 450 20.75 -18.78 -19.31
CA ARG A 450 21.11 -17.35 -19.41
C ARG A 450 20.12 -16.56 -20.25
N ASN A 451 19.61 -17.14 -21.34
CA ASN A 451 18.58 -16.52 -22.17
C ASN A 451 17.24 -16.39 -21.42
N ASN A 452 16.85 -17.42 -20.65
CA ASN A 452 15.65 -17.37 -19.80
C ASN A 452 15.77 -16.29 -18.72
N LEU A 453 16.93 -16.18 -18.05
CA LEU A 453 17.20 -15.10 -17.09
C LEU A 453 17.15 -13.72 -17.76
N SER A 454 17.77 -13.57 -18.94
CA SER A 454 17.75 -12.32 -19.69
C SER A 454 16.33 -11.90 -20.08
N TRP A 455 15.48 -12.86 -20.45
CA TRP A 455 14.05 -12.62 -20.68
C TRP A 455 13.32 -12.23 -19.39
N GLN A 456 13.61 -12.91 -18.28
CA GLN A 456 13.04 -12.60 -16.97
C GLN A 456 13.41 -11.19 -16.50
N TYR A 457 14.64 -10.70 -16.69
CA TYR A 457 15.00 -9.32 -16.37
C TYR A 457 14.22 -8.30 -17.20
N ARG A 458 14.07 -8.53 -18.51
CA ARG A 458 13.28 -7.66 -19.39
C ARG A 458 11.82 -7.65 -18.96
N TRP A 459 11.24 -8.84 -18.75
CA TRP A 459 9.85 -8.99 -18.34
C TRP A 459 9.58 -8.33 -16.98
N ARG A 460 10.49 -8.50 -16.03
CA ARG A 460 10.42 -7.85 -14.71
C ARG A 460 10.46 -6.33 -14.85
N ASN A 461 11.45 -5.80 -15.57
CA ASN A 461 11.65 -4.35 -15.71
C ASN A 461 10.52 -3.65 -16.46
N TYR A 462 9.84 -4.33 -17.37
CA TYR A 462 8.80 -3.72 -18.21
C TYR A 462 7.37 -4.03 -17.75
N VAL A 463 7.13 -5.20 -17.16
CA VAL A 463 5.77 -5.71 -16.89
C VAL A 463 5.58 -6.06 -15.43
N THR A 464 6.32 -7.05 -14.89
CA THR A 464 6.02 -7.60 -13.56
C THR A 464 6.21 -6.59 -12.44
N GLU A 465 7.27 -5.77 -12.50
CA GLU A 465 7.50 -4.74 -11.48
C GLU A 465 6.42 -3.65 -11.54
N ALA A 466 6.05 -3.21 -12.75
CA ALA A 466 4.99 -2.23 -12.94
C ALA A 466 3.64 -2.74 -12.42
N GLN A 467 3.33 -4.02 -12.68
CA GLN A 467 2.15 -4.68 -12.15
C GLN A 467 2.20 -4.77 -10.62
N ALA A 468 3.32 -5.16 -10.02
CA ALA A 468 3.47 -5.25 -8.57
C ALA A 468 3.34 -3.87 -7.90
N ILE A 469 3.89 -2.81 -8.51
CA ILE A 469 3.71 -1.42 -8.07
C ILE A 469 2.24 -1.00 -8.15
N PHE A 470 1.56 -1.29 -9.27
CA PHE A 470 0.13 -0.99 -9.45
C PHE A 470 -0.74 -1.72 -8.43
N GLU A 471 -0.45 -3.00 -8.16
CA GLU A 471 -1.14 -3.83 -7.18
C GLU A 471 -0.68 -3.57 -5.73
N SER A 472 0.22 -2.60 -5.51
CA SER A 472 0.74 -2.20 -4.19
C SER A 472 1.30 -3.38 -3.38
N ARG A 473 2.16 -4.18 -4.02
CA ARG A 473 2.78 -5.35 -3.39
C ARG A 473 4.27 -5.47 -3.69
N TYR A 474 4.98 -6.13 -2.79
CA TYR A 474 6.29 -6.72 -3.07
C TYR A 474 6.15 -8.23 -3.20
N GLU A 475 6.92 -8.80 -4.14
CA GLU A 475 7.06 -10.25 -4.27
C GLU A 475 8.37 -10.67 -3.60
N LEU A 476 8.29 -11.63 -2.68
CA LEU A 476 9.42 -12.14 -1.90
C LEU A 476 9.64 -13.63 -2.20
N PHE A 477 10.89 -14.06 -2.16
CA PHE A 477 11.24 -15.48 -2.17
C PHE A 477 11.46 -16.01 -0.76
N VAL A 478 10.90 -17.18 -0.46
CA VAL A 478 10.95 -17.82 0.86
C VAL A 478 11.31 -19.30 0.74
N PHE A 479 11.88 -19.88 1.79
CA PHE A 479 12.15 -21.31 1.87
C PHE A 479 10.90 -22.04 2.37
N ALA A 480 10.23 -22.73 1.46
CA ALA A 480 9.10 -23.60 1.75
C ALA A 480 9.57 -25.09 1.80
N PRO A 481 8.79 -26.00 2.41
CA PRO A 481 9.17 -27.41 2.52
C PRO A 481 9.46 -28.11 1.17
N ARG A 482 8.84 -27.62 0.08
CA ARG A 482 9.01 -28.17 -1.27
C ARG A 482 10.13 -27.52 -2.08
N GLY A 483 10.70 -26.41 -1.61
CA GLY A 483 11.60 -25.60 -2.42
C GLY A 483 11.54 -24.11 -2.10
N ILE A 484 12.17 -23.31 -2.96
CA ILE A 484 12.03 -21.85 -2.95
C ILE A 484 10.67 -21.50 -3.56
N ALA A 485 9.85 -20.79 -2.80
CA ALA A 485 8.52 -20.34 -3.19
C ALA A 485 8.45 -18.80 -3.25
N LYS A 486 7.41 -18.29 -3.91
CA LYS A 486 7.13 -16.86 -4.02
C LYS A 486 5.91 -16.51 -3.17
N VAL A 487 6.03 -15.45 -2.36
CA VAL A 487 4.93 -14.89 -1.56
C VAL A 487 4.81 -13.40 -1.84
N SER A 488 3.66 -12.81 -1.52
CA SER A 488 3.44 -11.36 -1.70
C SER A 488 3.13 -10.69 -0.36
N ILE A 489 3.72 -9.52 -0.14
CA ILE A 489 3.36 -8.63 0.97
C ILE A 489 2.80 -7.33 0.40
N TYR A 490 1.81 -6.75 1.06
CA TYR A 490 1.25 -5.46 0.73
C TYR A 490 2.18 -4.33 1.18
N ALA A 491 2.36 -3.33 0.31
CA ALA A 491 3.06 -2.11 0.63
C ALA A 491 2.49 -0.94 -0.18
N PRO A 492 2.28 0.24 0.40
CA PRO A 492 1.85 1.41 -0.35
C PRO A 492 2.99 1.88 -1.28
N ARG A 493 2.84 1.66 -2.59
CA ARG A 493 3.86 1.99 -3.61
C ARG A 493 3.47 3.18 -4.50
N THR A 494 2.67 4.11 -3.98
CA THR A 494 2.13 5.26 -4.73
C THR A 494 3.23 6.19 -5.27
N GLN A 495 4.31 6.39 -4.51
CA GLN A 495 5.44 7.21 -4.97
C GLN A 495 6.17 6.56 -6.15
N GLU A 496 6.38 5.25 -6.09
CA GLU A 496 6.99 4.48 -7.18
C GLU A 496 6.09 4.45 -8.42
N LEU A 497 4.77 4.29 -8.23
CA LEU A 497 3.78 4.35 -9.31
C LEU A 497 3.83 5.69 -10.05
N ALA A 498 3.99 6.80 -9.33
CA ALA A 498 4.10 8.13 -9.91
C ALA A 498 5.43 8.36 -10.66
N GLN A 499 6.46 7.58 -10.36
CA GLN A 499 7.78 7.64 -11.00
C GLN A 499 7.89 6.71 -12.23
N LEU A 500 6.90 5.84 -12.47
CA LEU A 500 6.89 4.98 -13.65
C LEU A 500 6.84 5.81 -14.94
N SER A 501 7.63 5.38 -15.92
CA SER A 501 7.72 6.00 -17.23
C SER A 501 7.83 4.94 -18.32
N ASN A 502 7.64 5.33 -19.58
CA ASN A 502 7.80 4.45 -20.75
C ASN A 502 6.90 3.20 -20.70
N ILE A 503 7.46 2.02 -20.98
CA ILE A 503 6.72 0.75 -21.05
C ILE A 503 6.04 0.40 -19.71
N PRO A 504 6.70 0.50 -18.54
CA PRO A 504 6.05 0.31 -17.24
C PRO A 504 4.77 1.15 -17.05
N LEU A 505 4.79 2.42 -17.46
CA LEU A 505 3.62 3.29 -17.38
C LEU A 505 2.51 2.84 -18.34
N VAL A 506 2.86 2.39 -19.55
CA VAL A 506 1.87 1.83 -20.48
C VAL A 506 1.21 0.58 -19.89
N VAL A 507 1.98 -0.29 -19.23
CA VAL A 507 1.44 -1.48 -18.57
C VAL A 507 0.42 -1.11 -17.50
N THR A 508 0.71 -0.13 -16.64
CA THR A 508 -0.24 0.29 -15.60
C THR A 508 -1.49 0.95 -16.19
N LEU A 509 -1.36 1.74 -17.25
CA LEU A 509 -2.51 2.31 -17.98
C LEU A 509 -3.38 1.23 -18.62
N VAL A 510 -2.79 0.18 -19.18
CA VAL A 510 -3.53 -0.97 -19.73
C VAL A 510 -4.27 -1.72 -18.63
N LEU A 511 -3.64 -1.91 -17.46
CA LEU A 511 -4.30 -2.53 -16.30
C LEU A 511 -5.48 -1.67 -15.81
N GLU A 512 -5.29 -0.37 -15.68
CA GLU A 512 -6.36 0.57 -15.28
C GLU A 512 -7.52 0.58 -16.30
N PHE A 513 -7.19 0.60 -17.60
CA PHE A 513 -8.19 0.52 -18.68
C PHE A 513 -8.96 -0.80 -18.66
N ARG A 514 -8.25 -1.93 -18.48
CA ARG A 514 -8.87 -3.25 -18.33
C ARG A 514 -9.85 -3.26 -17.18
N ASP A 515 -9.45 -2.76 -16.01
CA ASP A 515 -10.28 -2.79 -14.81
C ASP A 515 -11.47 -1.82 -14.92
N ALA A 516 -11.32 -0.72 -15.67
CA ALA A 516 -12.42 0.19 -16.00
C ALA A 516 -13.43 -0.39 -17.01
N ILE A 517 -13.01 -1.29 -17.90
CA ILE A 517 -13.84 -1.84 -18.98
C ILE A 517 -14.43 -3.20 -18.65
N ALA A 518 -13.71 -4.04 -17.90
CA ALA A 518 -14.14 -5.39 -17.55
C ALA A 518 -15.59 -5.46 -17.03
N PRO A 519 -16.06 -4.57 -16.14
CA PRO A 519 -17.45 -4.58 -15.67
C PRO A 519 -18.45 -4.30 -16.81
N ARG A 520 -18.11 -3.39 -17.73
CA ARG A 520 -18.98 -3.00 -18.85
C ARG A 520 -19.08 -4.09 -19.90
N LEU A 521 -17.96 -4.75 -20.20
CA LEU A 521 -17.92 -5.86 -21.16
C LEU A 521 -18.68 -7.08 -20.61
N GLN A 522 -18.51 -7.40 -19.33
CA GLN A 522 -19.28 -8.46 -18.66
C GLN A 522 -20.79 -8.17 -18.68
N SER A 523 -21.20 -6.91 -18.45
CA SER A 523 -22.60 -6.51 -18.56
C SER A 523 -23.16 -6.72 -19.97
N LEU A 524 -22.45 -6.29 -21.02
CA LEU A 524 -22.84 -6.51 -22.42
C LEU A 524 -22.97 -7.99 -22.78
N LEU A 525 -22.00 -8.82 -22.36
CA LEU A 525 -22.03 -10.26 -22.59
C LEU A 525 -23.20 -10.94 -21.85
N SER A 526 -23.50 -10.54 -20.62
CA SER A 526 -24.67 -11.05 -19.89
C SER A 526 -26.00 -10.67 -20.55
N LEU A 527 -26.05 -9.51 -21.20
CA LEU A 527 -27.22 -9.02 -21.92
C LEU A 527 -27.41 -9.75 -23.26
N LEU A 528 -26.32 -10.07 -23.96
CA LEU A 528 -26.34 -10.94 -25.14
C LEU A 528 -26.72 -12.38 -24.77
N GLY A 529 -26.15 -12.92 -23.69
CA GLY A 529 -26.46 -14.27 -23.20
C GLY A 529 -27.93 -14.43 -22.82
N SER A 530 -28.49 -13.45 -22.09
CA SER A 530 -29.92 -13.42 -21.77
C SER A 530 -30.79 -13.24 -23.02
N GLY A 531 -30.37 -12.45 -24.01
CA GLY A 531 -31.05 -12.33 -25.30
C GLY A 531 -31.10 -13.64 -26.09
N VAL A 532 -29.98 -14.40 -26.11
CA VAL A 532 -29.91 -15.72 -26.75
C VAL A 532 -30.82 -16.72 -26.02
N VAL A 533 -30.79 -16.76 -24.69
CA VAL A 533 -31.68 -17.63 -23.89
C VAL A 533 -33.16 -17.25 -24.11
N PHE A 534 -33.49 -15.97 -24.20
CA PHE A 534 -34.84 -15.50 -24.51
C PHE A 534 -35.30 -15.97 -25.90
N ILE A 535 -34.47 -15.84 -26.93
CA ILE A 535 -34.81 -16.31 -28.28
C ILE A 535 -35.03 -17.83 -28.29
N LEU A 536 -34.16 -18.61 -27.65
CA LEU A 536 -34.28 -20.07 -27.55
C LEU A 536 -35.55 -20.50 -26.81
N THR A 537 -35.86 -19.88 -25.67
CA THR A 537 -36.99 -20.29 -24.82
C THR A 537 -38.34 -19.73 -25.29
N GLN A 538 -38.40 -18.45 -25.65
CA GLN A 538 -39.65 -17.77 -25.96
C GLN A 538 -40.00 -17.80 -27.45
N VAL A 539 -39.03 -17.63 -28.34
CA VAL A 539 -39.30 -17.58 -29.78
C VAL A 539 -39.36 -18.99 -30.35
N ILE A 540 -38.29 -19.76 -30.17
CA ILE A 540 -38.20 -21.13 -30.71
C ILE A 540 -39.11 -22.08 -29.91
N GLY A 541 -39.07 -22.01 -28.57
CA GLY A 541 -39.91 -22.86 -27.71
C GLY A 541 -41.42 -22.67 -27.93
N ARG A 542 -41.90 -21.43 -28.10
CA ARG A 542 -43.32 -21.18 -28.45
C ARG A 542 -43.64 -21.57 -29.87
N GLY A 543 -42.71 -21.39 -30.82
CA GLY A 543 -42.88 -21.84 -32.21
C GLY A 543 -43.13 -23.35 -32.31
N ILE A 544 -42.29 -24.15 -31.64
CA ILE A 544 -42.45 -25.61 -31.57
C ILE A 544 -43.77 -25.99 -30.87
N GLY A 545 -44.12 -25.30 -29.78
CA GLY A 545 -45.37 -25.54 -29.04
C GLY A 545 -46.64 -25.26 -29.86
N LEU A 546 -46.61 -24.23 -30.71
CA LEU A 546 -47.73 -23.91 -31.62
C LEU A 546 -47.85 -24.94 -32.75
N ILE A 547 -46.74 -25.37 -33.34
CA ILE A 547 -46.73 -26.43 -34.37
C ILE A 547 -47.24 -27.74 -33.78
N GLY A 548 -46.79 -28.11 -32.58
CA GLY A 548 -47.27 -29.30 -31.86
C GLY A 548 -48.77 -29.25 -31.59
N ARG A 549 -49.31 -28.09 -31.15
CA ARG A 549 -50.76 -27.91 -30.97
C ARG A 549 -51.54 -27.96 -32.28
N GLY A 550 -51.00 -27.41 -33.37
CA GLY A 550 -51.61 -27.50 -34.69
C GLY A 550 -51.71 -28.93 -35.21
N ILE A 551 -50.66 -29.73 -35.01
CA ILE A 551 -50.64 -31.15 -35.38
C ILE A 551 -51.65 -31.95 -34.52
N LEU A 552 -51.70 -31.71 -33.21
CA LEU A 552 -52.66 -32.36 -32.30
C LEU A 552 -54.13 -32.02 -32.64
N GLN A 553 -54.41 -30.78 -33.02
CA GLN A 553 -55.75 -30.37 -33.46
C GLN A 553 -56.11 -30.96 -34.84
N GLY A 554 -55.13 -31.10 -35.74
CA GLY A 554 -55.32 -31.78 -37.02
C GLY A 554 -55.68 -33.26 -36.85
N ILE A 555 -54.97 -33.97 -35.95
CA ILE A 555 -55.20 -35.41 -35.71
C ILE A 555 -56.53 -35.65 -34.94
N GLY A 556 -56.91 -34.75 -34.03
CA GLY A 556 -58.17 -34.86 -33.28
C GLY A 556 -59.44 -34.77 -34.15
N SER A 557 -59.37 -34.10 -35.30
CA SER A 557 -60.49 -33.99 -36.23
C SER A 557 -60.73 -35.25 -37.07
N VAL A 558 -59.75 -36.15 -37.19
CA VAL A 558 -59.85 -37.37 -37.99
C VAL A 558 -60.41 -38.56 -37.19
N SER A 559 -60.40 -38.49 -35.86
CA SER A 559 -60.79 -39.63 -34.99
C SER A 559 -62.27 -39.66 -34.59
N LEU A 560 -63.07 -38.64 -34.88
CA LEU A 560 -64.48 -38.58 -34.45
C LEU A 560 -65.49 -39.21 -35.44
N SER A 561 -65.06 -39.62 -36.63
CA SER A 561 -65.91 -40.29 -37.62
C SER A 561 -66.05 -41.81 -37.40
N ASP A 562 -65.16 -42.46 -36.65
CA ASP A 562 -65.12 -43.94 -36.59
C ASP A 562 -65.78 -44.57 -35.35
N ARG A 563 -66.28 -43.78 -34.39
CA ARG A 563 -66.82 -44.31 -33.12
C ARG A 563 -68.34 -44.41 -33.01
N ARG A 564 -69.09 -44.24 -34.12
CA ARG A 564 -70.56 -44.37 -34.12
C ARG A 564 -71.09 -45.76 -34.51
N ASN A 565 -70.23 -46.75 -34.74
CA ASN A 565 -70.64 -48.12 -35.08
C ASN A 565 -69.97 -49.17 -34.16
N LYS A 566 -70.44 -49.31 -32.92
CA LYS A 566 -70.51 -50.59 -32.16
C LYS A 566 -70.86 -50.36 -30.69
N LYS A 567 -72.13 -50.58 -30.35
CA LYS A 567 -72.63 -51.24 -29.13
C LYS A 567 -74.14 -51.46 -29.29
N SER A 568 -74.47 -52.65 -29.81
CA SER A 568 -75.55 -53.48 -29.29
C SER A 568 -74.98 -54.33 -28.17
#